data_AF-A0A4Y7PMA2-F1
#
_entry.id   AF-A0A4Y7PMA2-F1
#
_cell.length_a   1.000
_cell.length_b   1.000
_cell.length_c   1.000
_cell.angle_alpha   90.00
_cell.angle_beta   90.00
_cell.angle_gamma   90.00
#
_symmetry.space_group_name_H-M   'P 1'
#
loop_
_entity.id
_entity.type
_entity.pdbx_description
1 polymer ?
#
loop_
_entity_poly.entity_id
_entity_poly.type
_entity_poly.pdbx_seq_one_letter_code
_entity_poly.pdbx_strand_id
1 'polypeptide(L)'
;MLYSVKAPRQHSPHPTPSETSQNPPIQPPGQSNISEQILERLSGDQISEKFDSAVKDGMSPEIAIIEIMNKYNIDINDLHKTLSEKGLNVSFSKVKYKEIAHYVGLDHVKRFNDAVLFDLYRSRVPNVIFRSIVEDIDMLILQYGPLMDQANEEATSRTLSPIFNRLVAIFEHAIINEHESIIYGRLTTKGRIEYHFKTFGAVAILFVEVKHLIRSLNDKMDAIGQVIAECDACDWSNVSSNIHVPIYGILCDAVGFSFFRFNGSASKPDRFTGGYYPDGNTDTRRFSIIPIFPTVPKPLGFLISLRIITELVFDIMLAAYCESLVVFRDRSQAEVSRGRPRKSLANWEEAIKHAESARVKFRAAETKRKESLPDEADAICDEAYNDLKSRYNF
;
A
#
# COMPACT_ATOMS: atom_id res chain seq x y z
N MET A 1 25.96 55.34 -37.62
CA MET A 1 25.07 54.19 -37.87
C MET A 1 24.33 53.89 -36.59
N LEU A 2 23.00 53.95 -36.67
CA LEU A 2 22.04 53.94 -35.58
C LEU A 2 22.00 52.59 -34.86
N TYR A 3 22.18 52.61 -33.53
CA TYR A 3 21.66 51.54 -32.67
C TYR A 3 20.57 52.12 -31.77
N SER A 4 19.35 51.68 -32.08
CA SER A 4 18.10 52.02 -31.41
C SER A 4 18.09 51.46 -29.99
N VAL A 5 17.88 52.34 -29.01
CA VAL A 5 17.57 52.01 -27.62
C VAL A 5 16.14 51.46 -27.57
N LYS A 6 15.97 50.18 -27.19
CA LYS A 6 14.67 49.60 -26.87
C LYS A 6 14.36 49.84 -25.39
N ALA A 7 13.22 50.47 -25.13
CA ALA A 7 12.65 50.69 -23.81
C ALA A 7 12.30 49.36 -23.09
N PRO A 8 12.27 49.35 -21.75
CA PRO A 8 11.93 48.15 -20.98
C PRO A 8 10.44 47.82 -21.10
N ARG A 9 10.13 46.54 -21.26
CA ARG A 9 8.76 46.00 -21.22
C ARG A 9 8.18 46.21 -19.82
N GLN A 10 7.01 46.82 -19.77
CA GLN A 10 6.18 46.88 -18.57
C GLN A 10 5.81 45.46 -18.15
N HIS A 11 6.10 45.11 -16.89
CA HIS A 11 5.61 43.89 -16.26
C HIS A 11 4.11 44.05 -15.99
N SER A 12 3.30 43.18 -16.61
CA SER A 12 1.91 42.97 -16.21
C SER A 12 1.89 42.39 -14.80
N PRO A 13 0.96 42.81 -13.92
CA PRO A 13 0.85 42.24 -12.58
C PRO A 13 0.43 40.77 -12.68
N HIS A 14 1.14 39.91 -11.95
CA HIS A 14 0.75 38.52 -11.71
C HIS A 14 -0.62 38.48 -11.03
N PRO A 15 -1.55 37.61 -11.46
CA PRO A 15 -2.77 37.38 -10.70
C PRO A 15 -2.42 36.67 -9.39
N THR A 16 -2.88 37.25 -8.30
CA THR A 16 -2.89 36.68 -6.96
C THR A 16 -3.67 35.36 -7.00
N PRO A 17 -3.15 34.24 -6.46
CA PRO A 17 -3.91 33.01 -6.41
C PRO A 17 -5.05 33.17 -5.42
N SER A 18 -6.28 33.03 -5.92
CA SER A 18 -7.49 32.97 -5.12
C SER A 18 -7.44 31.75 -4.19
N GLU A 19 -7.30 32.02 -2.90
CA GLU A 19 -7.68 31.11 -1.83
C GLU A 19 -9.16 30.76 -1.99
N THR A 20 -9.45 29.48 -2.22
CA THR A 20 -10.50 28.66 -1.58
C THR A 20 -10.78 27.45 -2.48
N SER A 21 -9.98 26.39 -2.32
CA SER A 21 -10.44 25.03 -2.58
C SER A 21 -10.49 24.32 -1.23
N GLN A 22 -11.52 24.62 -0.45
CA GLN A 22 -11.88 23.77 0.67
C GLN A 22 -12.28 22.42 0.07
N ASN A 23 -11.42 21.41 0.26
CA ASN A 23 -11.87 20.04 0.10
C ASN A 23 -13.09 19.87 1.01
N PRO A 24 -14.22 19.34 0.51
CA PRO A 24 -15.38 19.12 1.36
C PRO A 24 -14.97 18.23 2.54
N PRO A 25 -15.52 18.46 3.74
CA PRO A 25 -15.31 17.56 4.86
C PRO A 25 -15.69 16.14 4.41
N ILE A 26 -14.80 15.19 4.67
CA ILE A 26 -15.07 13.76 4.52
C ILE A 26 -16.33 13.50 5.35
N GLN A 27 -17.47 13.35 4.69
CA GLN A 27 -18.67 12.88 5.35
C GLN A 27 -18.33 11.50 5.93
N PRO A 28 -18.66 11.22 7.21
CA PRO A 28 -18.55 9.87 7.72
C PRO A 28 -19.34 8.97 6.76
N PRO A 29 -18.82 7.79 6.39
CA PRO A 29 -19.50 6.92 5.46
C PRO A 29 -20.92 6.71 5.98
N GLY A 30 -21.89 7.25 5.23
CA GLY A 30 -23.28 6.94 5.48
C GLY A 30 -23.36 5.43 5.50
N GLN A 31 -23.97 4.88 6.54
CA GLN A 31 -24.29 3.47 6.66
C GLN A 31 -25.03 3.10 5.37
N SER A 32 -24.27 2.61 4.39
CA SER A 32 -24.87 2.05 3.20
C SER A 32 -25.60 0.82 3.72
N ASN A 33 -26.90 0.78 3.45
CA ASN A 33 -27.68 -0.45 3.54
C ASN A 33 -27.09 -1.40 2.48
N ILE A 34 -25.92 -1.94 2.76
CA ILE A 34 -25.40 -3.12 2.09
C ILE A 34 -26.43 -4.17 2.44
N SER A 35 -27.23 -4.59 1.46
CA SER A 35 -28.00 -5.81 1.62
C SER A 35 -26.99 -6.88 1.99
N GLU A 36 -26.98 -7.33 3.24
CA GLU A 36 -26.35 -8.58 3.63
C GLU A 36 -27.04 -9.65 2.80
N GLN A 37 -26.54 -9.89 1.58
CA GLN A 37 -26.68 -11.19 0.98
C GLN A 37 -25.94 -12.09 1.96
N ILE A 38 -26.71 -12.80 2.78
CA ILE A 38 -26.19 -13.81 3.69
C ILE A 38 -25.51 -14.83 2.79
N LEU A 39 -24.19 -14.72 2.67
CA LEU A 39 -23.39 -15.67 1.92
C LEU A 39 -23.63 -17.04 2.57
N GLU A 40 -23.91 -18.05 1.75
CA GLU A 40 -24.08 -19.41 2.21
C GLU A 40 -22.81 -19.84 2.96
N ARG A 41 -22.98 -20.35 4.18
CA ARG A 41 -21.86 -20.85 4.98
C ARG A 41 -21.54 -22.28 4.54
N LEU A 42 -20.29 -22.53 4.14
CA LEU A 42 -19.84 -23.87 3.73
C LEU A 42 -19.15 -24.61 4.87
N SER A 43 -19.37 -25.93 4.93
CA SER A 43 -18.57 -26.88 5.72
C SER A 43 -17.33 -27.34 4.93
N GLY A 44 -16.37 -28.00 5.62
CA GLY A 44 -15.16 -28.55 5.00
C GLY A 44 -15.40 -29.42 3.76
N ASP A 45 -16.40 -30.30 3.82
CA ASP A 45 -16.76 -31.18 2.70
C ASP A 45 -17.33 -30.39 1.52
N GLN A 46 -18.17 -29.38 1.81
CA GLN A 46 -18.74 -28.52 0.78
C GLN A 46 -17.67 -27.63 0.13
N ILE A 47 -16.69 -27.13 0.89
CA ILE A 47 -15.53 -26.40 0.34
C ILE A 47 -14.78 -27.29 -0.64
N SER A 48 -14.52 -28.54 -0.26
CA SER A 48 -13.85 -29.53 -1.11
C SER A 48 -14.62 -29.76 -2.41
N GLU A 49 -15.94 -29.98 -2.35
CA GLU A 49 -16.79 -30.18 -3.52
C GLU A 49 -16.82 -28.96 -4.46
N LYS A 50 -16.98 -27.75 -3.90
CA LYS A 50 -16.98 -26.52 -4.69
C LYS A 50 -15.63 -26.28 -5.36
N PHE A 51 -14.54 -26.55 -4.64
CA PHE A 51 -13.19 -26.45 -5.17
C PHE A 51 -12.96 -27.43 -6.33
N ASP A 52 -13.31 -28.71 -6.16
CA ASP A 52 -13.16 -29.72 -7.20
C ASP A 52 -14.03 -29.39 -8.42
N SER A 53 -15.22 -28.83 -8.22
CA SER A 53 -16.08 -28.34 -9.30
C SER A 53 -15.42 -27.20 -10.07
N ALA A 54 -14.94 -26.16 -9.39
CA ALA A 54 -14.31 -25.01 -10.05
C ALA A 54 -13.04 -25.41 -10.84
N VAL A 55 -12.23 -26.31 -10.28
CA VAL A 55 -11.05 -26.86 -10.98
C VAL A 55 -11.46 -27.70 -12.18
N LYS A 56 -12.52 -28.51 -12.07
CA LYS A 56 -13.06 -29.29 -13.19
C LYS A 56 -13.58 -28.39 -14.32
N ASP A 57 -14.10 -27.21 -13.97
CA ASP A 57 -14.54 -26.17 -14.92
C ASP A 57 -13.36 -25.38 -15.54
N GLY A 58 -12.12 -25.76 -15.21
CA GLY A 58 -10.90 -25.25 -15.84
C GLY A 58 -10.24 -24.10 -15.09
N MET A 59 -10.69 -23.76 -13.88
CA MET A 59 -10.01 -22.76 -13.05
C MET A 59 -8.70 -23.29 -12.49
N SER A 60 -7.73 -22.40 -12.31
CA SER A 60 -6.55 -22.72 -11.51
C SER A 60 -6.94 -22.87 -10.04
N PRO A 61 -6.22 -23.67 -9.24
CA PRO A 61 -6.45 -23.81 -7.81
C PRO A 61 -6.55 -22.47 -7.07
N GLU A 62 -5.67 -21.52 -7.41
CA GLU A 62 -5.64 -20.19 -6.84
C GLU A 62 -6.93 -19.40 -7.10
N ILE A 63 -7.42 -19.43 -8.35
CA ILE A 63 -8.64 -18.73 -8.75
C ILE A 63 -9.88 -19.40 -8.17
N ALA A 64 -9.91 -20.73 -8.10
CA ALA A 64 -10.99 -21.46 -7.46
C ALA A 64 -11.14 -21.06 -5.98
N ILE A 65 -10.04 -20.88 -5.25
CA ILE A 65 -10.08 -20.39 -3.87
C ILE A 65 -10.61 -18.96 -3.78
N ILE A 66 -10.14 -18.06 -4.63
CA ILE A 66 -10.63 -16.68 -4.67
C ILE A 66 -12.13 -16.63 -4.97
N GLU A 67 -12.60 -17.42 -5.93
CA GLU A 67 -14.02 -17.52 -6.26
C GLU A 67 -14.83 -18.01 -5.05
N ILE A 68 -14.33 -19.02 -4.35
CA ILE A 68 -14.95 -19.58 -3.17
C ILE A 68 -15.00 -18.56 -2.01
N MET A 69 -13.90 -17.84 -1.76
CA MET A 69 -13.81 -16.78 -0.75
C MET A 69 -14.79 -15.63 -1.02
N ASN A 70 -15.00 -15.28 -2.29
CA ASN A 70 -15.88 -14.20 -2.69
C ASN A 70 -17.37 -14.59 -2.74
N LYS A 71 -17.69 -15.87 -2.90
CA LYS A 71 -19.08 -16.36 -3.03
C LYS A 71 -19.68 -16.91 -1.75
N TYR A 72 -18.87 -17.30 -0.77
CA TYR A 72 -19.33 -18.04 0.39
C TYR A 72 -18.74 -17.51 1.70
N ASN A 73 -19.44 -17.74 2.79
CA ASN A 73 -18.91 -17.49 4.12
C ASN A 73 -18.18 -18.74 4.62
N ILE A 74 -16.89 -18.66 4.89
CA ILE A 74 -16.05 -19.83 5.15
C ILE A 74 -15.18 -19.57 6.39
N ASP A 75 -15.03 -20.60 7.23
CA ASP A 75 -14.03 -20.55 8.28
C ASP A 75 -12.63 -20.78 7.70
N ILE A 76 -11.70 -19.88 8.00
CA ILE A 76 -10.32 -19.95 7.49
C ILE A 76 -9.62 -21.26 7.89
N ASN A 77 -9.91 -21.80 9.07
CA ASN A 77 -9.31 -23.05 9.52
C ASN A 77 -9.87 -24.24 8.73
N ASP A 78 -11.15 -24.21 8.38
CA ASP A 78 -11.77 -25.24 7.54
C ASP A 78 -11.18 -25.20 6.14
N LEU A 79 -11.04 -24.02 5.53
CA LEU A 79 -10.37 -23.87 4.23
C LEU A 79 -8.94 -24.42 4.27
N HIS A 80 -8.15 -24.03 5.28
CA HIS A 80 -6.78 -24.53 5.43
C HIS A 80 -6.72 -26.05 5.60
N LYS A 81 -7.59 -26.60 6.45
CA LYS A 81 -7.67 -28.04 6.66
C LYS A 81 -7.97 -28.76 5.34
N THR A 82 -8.98 -28.32 4.60
CA THR A 82 -9.34 -28.89 3.31
C THR A 82 -8.20 -28.84 2.29
N LEU A 83 -7.51 -27.70 2.18
CA LEU A 83 -6.36 -27.56 1.26
C LEU A 83 -5.19 -28.46 1.67
N SER A 84 -4.89 -28.54 2.97
CA SER A 84 -3.84 -29.40 3.51
C SER A 84 -4.16 -30.89 3.30
N GLU A 85 -5.39 -31.32 3.54
CA GLU A 85 -5.84 -32.71 3.34
C GLU A 85 -5.76 -33.14 1.87
N LYS A 86 -6.01 -32.20 0.95
CA LYS A 86 -5.82 -32.41 -0.49
C LYS A 86 -4.35 -32.31 -0.94
N GLY A 87 -3.42 -31.97 -0.05
CA GLY A 87 -2.01 -31.75 -0.39
C GLY A 87 -1.80 -30.56 -1.33
N LEU A 88 -2.73 -29.60 -1.34
CA LEU A 88 -2.67 -28.41 -2.18
C LEU A 88 -1.86 -27.34 -1.48
N ASN A 89 -0.69 -27.03 -2.04
CA ASN A 89 0.08 -25.87 -1.66
C ASN A 89 -0.23 -24.72 -2.64
N VAL A 90 -1.30 -24.00 -2.35
CA VAL A 90 -1.77 -22.90 -3.20
C VAL A 90 -0.95 -21.65 -2.91
N SER A 91 -0.48 -21.00 -3.97
CA SER A 91 0.23 -19.72 -3.88
C SER A 91 -0.23 -18.78 -4.98
N PHE A 92 -0.61 -17.57 -4.60
CA PHE A 92 -1.12 -16.57 -5.55
C PHE A 92 -0.08 -16.06 -6.55
N SER A 93 1.21 -16.39 -6.37
CA SER A 93 2.28 -16.15 -7.35
C SER A 93 2.03 -16.65 -8.77
N LYS A 94 1.09 -17.59 -8.97
CA LYS A 94 0.75 -18.14 -10.28
C LYS A 94 -0.47 -17.50 -10.92
N VAL A 95 -1.20 -16.67 -10.18
CA VAL A 95 -2.40 -15.99 -10.66
C VAL A 95 -2.06 -15.12 -11.86
N LYS A 96 -2.85 -15.25 -12.93
CA LYS A 96 -2.70 -14.41 -14.13
C LYS A 96 -3.64 -13.23 -14.07
N TYR A 97 -3.19 -12.07 -14.56
CA TYR A 97 -4.02 -10.86 -14.59
C TYR A 97 -5.36 -11.09 -15.29
N LYS A 98 -5.33 -11.82 -16.41
CA LYS A 98 -6.52 -12.16 -17.19
C LYS A 98 -7.57 -12.95 -16.42
N GLU A 99 -7.16 -13.69 -15.40
CA GLU A 99 -8.04 -14.53 -14.58
C GLU A 99 -8.65 -13.73 -13.43
N ILE A 100 -7.93 -12.76 -12.88
CA ILE A 100 -8.34 -12.06 -11.65
C ILE A 100 -8.92 -10.65 -11.89
N ALA A 101 -8.57 -9.97 -13.00
CA ALA A 101 -8.92 -8.55 -13.22
C ALA A 101 -10.43 -8.25 -13.09
N HIS A 102 -11.28 -9.16 -13.55
CA HIS A 102 -12.73 -8.96 -13.55
C HIS A 102 -13.35 -8.96 -12.14
N TYR A 103 -12.71 -9.62 -11.16
CA TYR A 103 -13.17 -9.61 -9.76
C TYR A 103 -13.11 -8.21 -9.14
N VAL A 104 -12.23 -7.35 -9.65
CA VAL A 104 -12.02 -5.98 -9.16
C VAL A 104 -12.48 -4.91 -10.15
N GLY A 105 -13.38 -5.29 -11.07
CA GLY A 105 -13.98 -4.39 -12.04
C GLY A 105 -13.04 -3.91 -13.16
N LEU A 106 -11.94 -4.62 -13.41
CA LEU A 106 -10.98 -4.29 -14.48
C LEU A 106 -11.16 -5.21 -15.70
N ASP A 107 -10.90 -4.65 -16.88
CA ASP A 107 -10.85 -5.38 -18.14
C ASP A 107 -9.41 -5.82 -18.45
N HIS A 108 -9.19 -7.14 -18.47
CA HIS A 108 -7.87 -7.70 -18.72
C HIS A 108 -7.30 -7.32 -20.10
N VAL A 109 -8.15 -7.08 -21.10
CA VAL A 109 -7.73 -6.69 -22.45
C VAL A 109 -7.13 -5.28 -22.46
N LYS A 110 -7.58 -4.42 -21.53
CA LYS A 110 -7.09 -3.04 -21.39
C LYS A 110 -5.78 -2.92 -20.63
N ARG A 111 -5.26 -4.03 -20.07
CA ARG A 111 -3.92 -4.10 -19.45
C ARG A 111 -3.70 -2.99 -18.41
N PHE A 112 -4.67 -2.83 -17.51
CA PHE A 112 -4.65 -1.86 -16.40
C PHE A 112 -4.78 -0.38 -16.81
N ASN A 113 -4.97 -0.06 -18.10
CA ASN A 113 -5.18 1.33 -18.54
C ASN A 113 -6.57 1.87 -18.18
N ASP A 114 -7.49 1.00 -17.75
CA ASP A 114 -8.82 1.30 -17.25
C ASP A 114 -8.89 1.39 -15.72
N ALA A 115 -7.78 1.13 -15.02
CA ALA A 115 -7.71 1.26 -13.58
C ALA A 115 -7.90 2.71 -13.15
N VAL A 116 -8.75 2.92 -12.14
CA VAL A 116 -8.83 4.25 -11.53
C VAL A 116 -7.56 4.52 -10.74
N LEU A 117 -7.12 5.78 -10.76
CA LEU A 117 -5.89 6.20 -10.13
C LEU A 117 -6.16 6.96 -8.83
N PHE A 118 -5.27 6.80 -7.85
CA PHE A 118 -5.22 7.63 -6.64
C PHE A 118 -3.90 8.41 -6.61
N ASP A 119 -3.92 9.60 -6.01
CA ASP A 119 -2.73 10.46 -5.95
C ASP A 119 -1.75 9.95 -4.88
N LEU A 120 -0.50 9.81 -5.29
CA LEU A 120 0.63 9.54 -4.43
C LEU A 120 1.18 10.86 -3.90
N TYR A 121 1.36 10.92 -2.58
CA TYR A 121 1.91 12.09 -1.90
C TYR A 121 3.23 11.72 -1.25
N ARG A 122 4.19 12.63 -1.30
CA ARG A 122 5.42 12.51 -0.52
C ARG A 122 5.16 13.11 0.86
N SER A 123 5.15 12.25 1.87
CA SER A 123 5.25 12.67 3.27
C SER A 123 6.72 12.71 3.62
N ARG A 124 7.26 13.90 3.94
CA ARG A 124 8.69 14.05 4.27
C ARG A 124 9.05 13.15 5.44
N VAL A 125 10.15 12.42 5.29
CA VAL A 125 10.75 11.66 6.39
C VAL A 125 11.83 12.52 7.05
N PRO A 126 11.98 12.51 8.39
CA PRO A 126 13.07 13.23 9.06
C PRO A 126 14.43 12.90 8.45
N ASN A 127 15.28 13.91 8.25
CA ASN A 127 16.56 13.73 7.53
C ASN A 127 17.48 12.72 8.22
N VAL A 128 17.43 12.62 9.55
CA VAL A 128 18.17 11.61 10.31
C VAL A 128 17.74 10.19 9.96
N ILE A 129 16.44 9.93 9.84
CA ILE A 129 15.92 8.60 9.48
C ILE A 129 16.27 8.27 8.03
N PHE A 130 16.11 9.23 7.11
CA PHE A 130 16.48 9.01 5.71
C PHE A 130 17.98 8.72 5.57
N ARG A 131 18.84 9.43 6.31
CA ARG A 131 20.28 9.16 6.33
C ARG A 131 20.58 7.74 6.79
N SER A 132 19.94 7.27 7.87
CA SER A 132 20.12 5.89 8.33
C SER A 132 19.66 4.86 7.31
N ILE A 133 18.59 5.12 6.55
CA ILE A 133 18.17 4.25 5.43
C ILE A 133 19.27 4.18 4.36
N VAL A 134 19.84 5.33 3.98
CA VAL A 134 20.93 5.39 2.99
C VAL A 134 22.16 4.64 3.48
N GLU A 135 22.58 4.85 4.72
CA GLU A 135 23.74 4.17 5.34
C GLU A 135 23.55 2.65 5.38
N ASP A 136 22.36 2.18 5.78
CA ASP A 136 22.04 0.76 5.78
C ASP A 136 22.06 0.17 4.36
N ILE A 137 21.46 0.85 3.38
CA ILE A 137 21.46 0.39 1.98
C ILE A 137 22.87 0.37 1.41
N ASP A 138 23.70 1.38 1.69
CA ASP A 138 25.09 1.44 1.24
C ASP A 138 25.89 0.25 1.77
N MET A 139 25.72 -0.08 3.06
CA MET A 139 26.30 -1.29 3.66
C MET A 139 25.86 -2.58 2.97
N LEU A 140 24.57 -2.70 2.63
CA LEU A 140 24.06 -3.89 1.95
C LEU A 140 24.50 -3.98 0.47
N ILE A 141 24.65 -2.84 -0.21
CA ILE A 141 25.23 -2.78 -1.55
C ILE A 141 26.71 -3.20 -1.53
N LEU A 142 27.48 -2.79 -0.52
CA LEU A 142 28.85 -3.25 -0.34
C LEU A 142 28.94 -4.76 -0.07
N GLN A 143 27.95 -5.33 0.63
CA GLN A 143 27.91 -6.75 0.97
C GLN A 143 27.42 -7.65 -0.17
N TYR A 144 26.37 -7.25 -0.88
CA TYR A 144 25.67 -8.07 -1.87
C TYR A 144 25.92 -7.63 -3.32
N GLY A 145 26.63 -6.53 -3.52
CA GLY A 145 26.81 -5.89 -4.81
C GLY A 145 25.66 -4.93 -5.16
N PRO A 146 25.83 -4.14 -6.24
CA PRO A 146 24.79 -3.24 -6.74
C PRO A 146 23.47 -3.97 -6.99
N LEU A 147 22.34 -3.31 -6.69
CA LEU A 147 20.99 -3.88 -6.89
C LEU A 147 20.78 -4.50 -8.28
N MET A 148 21.35 -3.91 -9.34
CA MET A 148 21.24 -4.42 -10.72
C MET A 148 22.02 -5.72 -10.96
N ASP A 149 23.03 -6.01 -10.14
CA ASP A 149 23.92 -7.16 -10.28
C ASP A 149 23.48 -8.35 -9.40
N GLN A 150 22.46 -8.16 -8.57
CA GLN A 150 22.01 -9.18 -7.64
C GLN A 150 21.35 -10.34 -8.36
N ALA A 151 21.74 -11.57 -8.02
CA ALA A 151 21.36 -12.75 -8.80
C ALA A 151 19.92 -13.25 -8.57
N ASN A 152 19.24 -12.77 -7.52
CA ASN A 152 17.92 -13.26 -7.13
C ASN A 152 17.10 -12.24 -6.31
N GLU A 153 15.82 -12.55 -6.18
CA GLU A 153 14.78 -11.77 -5.49
C GLU A 153 15.08 -11.57 -4.00
N GLU A 154 15.63 -12.58 -3.35
CA GLU A 154 15.98 -12.54 -1.93
C GLU A 154 17.05 -11.47 -1.63
N ALA A 155 18.10 -11.41 -2.46
CA ALA A 155 19.15 -10.39 -2.32
C ALA A 155 18.59 -8.97 -2.53
N THR A 156 17.71 -8.80 -3.52
CA THR A 156 17.06 -7.50 -3.81
C THR A 156 16.13 -7.10 -2.68
N SER A 157 15.29 -8.01 -2.19
CA SER A 157 14.45 -7.76 -1.03
C SER A 157 15.25 -7.39 0.21
N ARG A 158 16.34 -8.12 0.52
CA ARG A 158 17.20 -7.80 1.66
C ARG A 158 17.82 -6.41 1.53
N THR A 159 18.30 -6.06 0.35
CA THR A 159 18.92 -4.76 0.08
C THR A 159 17.93 -3.60 0.21
N LEU A 160 16.65 -3.82 -0.12
CA LEU A 160 15.59 -2.82 0.02
C LEU A 160 14.91 -2.81 1.40
N SER A 161 15.10 -3.86 2.20
CA SER A 161 14.51 -3.98 3.53
C SER A 161 14.79 -2.80 4.48
N PRO A 162 15.93 -2.06 4.43
CA PRO A 162 16.15 -0.91 5.30
C PRO A 162 15.09 0.19 5.16
N ILE A 163 14.50 0.37 3.97
CA ILE A 163 13.41 1.33 3.75
C ILE A 163 12.26 0.98 4.71
N PHE A 164 11.81 -0.28 4.70
CA PHE A 164 10.69 -0.72 5.53
C PHE A 164 11.06 -0.77 7.01
N ASN A 165 12.22 -1.32 7.35
CA ASN A 165 12.63 -1.51 8.75
C ASN A 165 12.71 -0.17 9.50
N ARG A 166 13.32 0.86 8.89
CA ARG A 166 13.46 2.18 9.51
C ARG A 166 12.15 2.94 9.57
N LEU A 167 11.30 2.80 8.54
CA LEU A 167 10.00 3.47 8.52
C LEU A 167 9.02 2.85 9.51
N VAL A 168 8.95 1.52 9.60
CA VAL A 168 8.10 0.81 10.58
C VAL A 168 8.51 1.18 12.00
N ALA A 169 9.80 1.33 12.29
CA ALA A 169 10.27 1.74 13.61
C ALA A 169 9.71 3.10 14.08
N ILE A 170 9.36 4.01 13.18
CA ILE A 170 8.67 5.29 13.51
C ILE A 170 7.30 5.01 14.13
N PHE A 171 6.64 3.95 13.65
CA PHE A 171 5.34 3.51 14.13
C PHE A 171 5.42 2.66 15.42
N GLU A 172 6.62 2.45 15.97
CA GLU A 172 6.86 1.62 17.15
C GLU A 172 6.16 0.27 17.04
N HIS A 173 5.17 -0.01 17.90
CA HIS A 173 4.41 -1.26 17.90
C HIS A 173 3.06 -1.15 17.19
N ALA A 174 2.70 0.03 16.65
CA ALA A 174 1.41 0.21 16.00
C ALA A 174 1.34 -0.49 14.63
N ILE A 175 2.47 -0.54 13.92
CA ILE A 175 2.61 -1.29 12.69
C ILE A 175 3.60 -2.42 12.95
N ILE A 176 3.16 -3.66 12.79
CA ILE A 176 3.98 -4.85 12.99
C ILE A 176 4.13 -5.55 11.66
N ASN A 177 5.37 -5.85 11.28
CA ASN A 177 5.65 -6.72 10.15
C ASN A 177 5.46 -8.17 10.59
N GLU A 178 4.41 -8.82 10.10
CA GLU A 178 4.30 -10.26 10.20
C GLU A 178 5.01 -10.89 9.00
N HIS A 179 6.10 -11.61 9.28
CA HIS A 179 6.68 -12.53 8.32
C HIS A 179 5.62 -13.57 7.94
N GLU A 180 5.47 -13.80 6.64
CA GLU A 180 4.41 -14.59 6.02
C GLU A 180 3.97 -15.86 6.78
N SER A 181 2.65 -15.95 7.03
CA SER A 181 1.87 -17.20 7.03
C SER A 181 0.37 -16.89 6.87
N ILE A 182 -0.02 -16.07 5.87
CA ILE A 182 -1.45 -15.78 5.65
C ILE A 182 -2.17 -16.97 4.98
N ILE A 183 -1.41 -17.86 4.35
CA ILE A 183 -1.81 -19.25 4.20
C ILE A 183 -0.69 -20.06 4.86
N TYR A 184 -0.98 -20.82 5.92
CA TYR A 184 -0.06 -21.82 6.47
C TYR A 184 0.11 -22.99 5.49
N GLY A 185 0.44 -22.69 4.23
CA GLY A 185 1.17 -23.60 3.36
C GLY A 185 2.57 -23.69 3.94
N ARG A 186 3.02 -24.93 4.19
CA ARG A 186 4.38 -25.30 4.60
C ARG A 186 5.38 -24.28 4.06
N LEU A 187 6.14 -23.60 4.93
CA LEU A 187 7.29 -22.73 4.59
C LEU A 187 7.92 -23.25 3.30
N THR A 188 7.58 -22.62 2.17
CA THR A 188 8.16 -23.08 0.93
C THR A 188 9.61 -22.69 1.05
N THR A 189 10.49 -23.69 1.09
CA THR A 189 11.91 -23.57 1.41
C THR A 189 12.70 -22.82 0.33
N LYS A 190 12.05 -21.95 -0.45
CA LYS A 190 12.61 -21.29 -1.63
C LYS A 190 12.09 -19.86 -1.77
N GLY A 191 12.75 -18.95 -1.07
CA GLY A 191 13.15 -17.65 -1.62
C GLY A 191 12.12 -16.53 -1.74
N ARG A 192 10.87 -16.72 -1.29
CA ARG A 192 9.87 -15.64 -1.30
C ARG A 192 9.89 -14.87 0.01
N ILE A 193 10.02 -13.56 -0.10
CA ILE A 193 9.90 -12.64 1.02
C ILE A 193 8.72 -11.73 0.70
N GLU A 194 7.60 -12.01 1.35
CA GLU A 194 6.43 -11.13 1.39
C GLU A 194 6.38 -10.46 2.76
N TYR A 195 6.07 -9.16 2.78
CA TYR A 195 5.91 -8.42 4.04
C TYR A 195 4.45 -8.01 4.22
N HIS A 196 3.84 -8.48 5.30
CA HIS A 196 2.50 -8.10 5.71
C HIS A 196 2.61 -7.16 6.90
N PHE A 197 2.29 -5.88 6.72
CA PHE A 197 2.27 -4.96 7.83
C PHE A 197 0.85 -4.86 8.39
N LYS A 198 0.71 -5.36 9.62
CA LYS A 198 -0.52 -5.26 10.38
C LYS A 198 -0.56 -4.00 11.20
N THR A 199 -1.71 -3.34 11.17
CA THR A 199 -2.03 -2.25 12.09
C THR A 199 -3.17 -2.71 12.98
N PHE A 200 -2.93 -2.73 14.30
CA PHE A 200 -3.89 -3.23 15.31
C PHE A 200 -4.43 -4.65 15.05
N GLY A 201 -3.69 -5.51 14.35
CA GLY A 201 -4.08 -6.88 14.04
C GLY A 201 -4.80 -7.07 12.70
N ALA A 202 -5.04 -5.99 11.96
CA ALA A 202 -5.54 -6.04 10.58
C ALA A 202 -4.40 -5.81 9.58
N VAL A 203 -4.36 -6.56 8.48
CA VAL A 203 -3.40 -6.29 7.41
C VAL A 203 -3.85 -5.03 6.68
N ALA A 204 -3.05 -3.96 6.77
CA ALA A 204 -3.37 -2.68 6.13
C ALA A 204 -2.39 -2.36 4.98
N ILE A 205 -1.20 -2.95 4.99
CA ILE A 205 -0.20 -2.77 3.95
C ILE A 205 0.36 -4.14 3.59
N LEU A 206 0.36 -4.39 2.30
CA LEU A 206 0.90 -5.57 1.68
C LEU A 206 2.06 -5.15 0.79
N PHE A 207 3.25 -5.66 1.08
CA PHE A 207 4.37 -5.59 0.16
C PHE A 207 4.53 -6.94 -0.53
N VAL A 208 4.20 -6.95 -1.81
CA VAL A 208 4.24 -8.14 -2.65
C VAL A 208 5.63 -8.25 -3.24
N GLU A 209 6.30 -9.36 -2.88
CA GLU A 209 7.49 -9.97 -3.48
C GLU A 209 8.34 -9.07 -4.39
N VAL A 210 9.61 -8.85 -4.03
CA VAL A 210 10.55 -8.17 -4.92
C VAL A 210 10.85 -9.04 -6.13
N LYS A 211 10.30 -8.69 -7.29
CA LYS A 211 10.62 -9.39 -8.53
C LYS A 211 12.01 -9.00 -8.99
N HIS A 212 12.84 -9.96 -9.39
CA HIS A 212 14.21 -9.64 -9.79
C HIS A 212 14.24 -8.78 -11.06
N LEU A 213 13.44 -9.14 -12.06
CA LEU A 213 13.25 -8.31 -13.25
C LEU A 213 11.93 -8.64 -13.95
N ILE A 214 11.05 -7.64 -14.08
CA ILE A 214 9.85 -7.75 -14.90
C ILE A 214 10.24 -7.46 -16.35
N ARG A 215 10.37 -8.51 -17.17
CA ARG A 215 10.96 -8.43 -18.52
C ARG A 215 9.97 -8.07 -19.61
N SER A 216 8.70 -8.35 -19.40
CA SER A 216 7.66 -8.11 -20.40
C SER A 216 6.42 -7.46 -19.79
N LEU A 217 5.60 -6.90 -20.67
CA LEU A 217 4.30 -6.38 -20.26
C LEU A 217 3.41 -7.46 -19.66
N ASN A 218 3.49 -8.70 -20.15
CA ASN A 218 2.70 -9.81 -19.60
C ASN A 218 3.18 -10.17 -18.18
N ASP A 219 4.49 -10.22 -17.95
CA ASP A 219 5.03 -10.46 -16.61
C ASP A 219 4.59 -9.36 -15.64
N LYS A 220 4.56 -8.11 -16.11
CA LYS A 220 4.05 -6.97 -15.33
C LYS A 220 2.58 -7.15 -14.98
N MET A 221 1.76 -7.54 -15.96
CA MET A 221 0.34 -7.76 -15.72
C MET A 221 0.17 -8.90 -14.72
N ASP A 222 0.84 -10.02 -14.89
CA ASP A 222 0.77 -11.16 -13.96
C ASP A 222 1.21 -10.77 -12.54
N ALA A 223 2.25 -9.94 -12.38
CA ALA A 223 2.62 -9.40 -11.07
C ALA A 223 1.52 -8.52 -10.46
N ILE A 224 0.84 -7.69 -11.26
CA ILE A 224 -0.34 -6.95 -10.78
C ILE A 224 -1.48 -7.92 -10.41
N GLY A 225 -1.67 -9.00 -11.19
CA GLY A 225 -2.65 -10.05 -10.89
C GLY A 225 -2.39 -10.72 -9.54
N GLN A 226 -1.13 -11.03 -9.24
CA GLN A 226 -0.70 -11.52 -7.93
C GLN A 226 -1.03 -10.50 -6.82
N VAL A 227 -0.73 -9.21 -7.01
CA VAL A 227 -1.05 -8.17 -6.02
C VAL A 227 -2.56 -8.09 -5.76
N ILE A 228 -3.40 -8.19 -6.80
CA ILE A 228 -4.86 -8.21 -6.64
C ILE A 228 -5.29 -9.41 -5.79
N ALA A 229 -4.83 -10.61 -6.13
CA ALA A 229 -5.18 -11.83 -5.41
C ALA A 229 -4.77 -11.80 -3.94
N GLU A 230 -3.56 -11.31 -3.64
CA GLU A 230 -3.08 -11.20 -2.26
C GLU A 230 -3.82 -10.09 -1.47
N CYS A 231 -4.16 -8.97 -2.11
CA CYS A 231 -5.01 -7.95 -1.50
C CYS A 231 -6.40 -8.49 -1.16
N ASP A 232 -7.01 -9.25 -2.08
CA ASP A 232 -8.33 -9.86 -1.88
C ASP A 232 -8.30 -10.87 -0.72
N ALA A 233 -7.26 -11.71 -0.66
CA ALA A 233 -7.08 -12.66 0.43
C ALA A 233 -6.88 -11.97 1.79
N CYS A 234 -6.10 -10.89 1.81
CA CYS A 234 -5.91 -10.08 3.02
C CYS A 234 -7.21 -9.38 3.45
N ASP A 235 -8.02 -8.87 2.52
CA ASP A 235 -9.31 -8.22 2.84
C ASP A 235 -10.27 -9.23 3.43
N TRP A 236 -10.40 -10.40 2.80
CA TRP A 236 -11.21 -11.49 3.31
C TRP A 236 -10.78 -11.91 4.73
N SER A 237 -9.47 -11.99 5.00
CA SER A 237 -8.95 -12.27 6.34
C SER A 237 -9.35 -11.18 7.35
N ASN A 238 -9.22 -9.91 6.98
CA ASN A 238 -9.65 -8.79 7.84
C ASN A 238 -11.16 -8.82 8.11
N VAL A 239 -11.98 -9.09 7.09
CA VAL A 239 -13.44 -9.18 7.17
C VAL A 239 -13.88 -10.31 8.08
N SER A 240 -13.19 -11.45 8.06
CA SER A 240 -13.46 -12.57 8.99
C SER A 240 -13.33 -12.16 10.46
N SER A 241 -12.53 -11.12 10.73
CA SER A 241 -12.34 -10.49 12.04
C SER A 241 -13.22 -9.25 12.26
N ASN A 242 -14.19 -9.01 11.38
CA ASN A 242 -15.07 -7.84 11.35
C ASN A 242 -14.28 -6.51 11.32
N ILE A 243 -13.24 -6.46 10.49
CA ILE A 243 -12.40 -5.28 10.26
C ILE A 243 -12.43 -4.96 8.77
N HIS A 244 -12.81 -3.73 8.44
CA HIS A 244 -12.86 -3.24 7.06
C HIS A 244 -11.88 -2.08 6.92
N VAL A 245 -10.68 -2.37 6.42
CA VAL A 245 -9.63 -1.37 6.17
C VAL A 245 -9.12 -1.54 4.75
N PRO A 246 -8.87 -0.45 4.01
CA PRO A 246 -8.21 -0.54 2.71
C PRO A 246 -6.84 -1.23 2.83
N ILE A 247 -6.48 -2.00 1.81
CA ILE A 247 -5.17 -2.62 1.72
C ILE A 247 -4.34 -1.85 0.71
N TYR A 248 -3.19 -1.38 1.15
CA TYR A 248 -2.22 -0.73 0.28
C TYR A 248 -1.21 -1.77 -0.23
N GLY A 249 -1.23 -2.01 -1.53
CA GLY A 249 -0.29 -2.90 -2.20
C GLY A 249 0.95 -2.14 -2.67
N ILE A 250 2.14 -2.69 -2.44
CA ILE A 250 3.39 -2.19 -3.00
C ILE A 250 4.04 -3.33 -3.76
N LEU A 251 4.27 -3.13 -5.06
CA LEU A 251 5.06 -4.03 -5.90
C LEU A 251 6.38 -3.35 -6.21
N CYS A 252 7.48 -4.07 -6.01
CA CYS A 252 8.81 -3.58 -6.33
C CYS A 252 9.55 -4.60 -7.21
N ASP A 253 10.36 -4.09 -8.13
CA ASP A 253 11.37 -4.87 -8.84
C ASP A 253 12.70 -4.11 -8.90
N ALA A 254 13.68 -4.61 -9.66
CA ALA A 254 14.95 -3.90 -9.87
C ALA A 254 14.79 -2.56 -10.64
N VAL A 255 13.63 -2.30 -11.23
CA VAL A 255 13.36 -1.08 -12.03
C VAL A 255 12.73 -0.01 -11.16
N GLY A 256 11.74 -0.35 -10.33
CA GLY A 256 11.08 0.63 -9.48
C GLY A 256 9.91 0.11 -8.66
N PHE A 257 9.16 1.07 -8.12
CA PHE A 257 8.03 0.84 -7.21
C PHE A 257 6.71 1.20 -7.88
N SER A 258 5.74 0.32 -7.70
CA SER A 258 4.35 0.49 -8.08
C SER A 258 3.48 0.43 -6.83
N PHE A 259 2.50 1.32 -6.74
CA PHE A 259 1.64 1.45 -5.58
C PHE A 259 0.20 1.18 -5.97
N PHE A 260 -0.54 0.52 -5.08
CA PHE A 260 -1.92 0.12 -5.28
C PHE A 260 -2.72 0.38 -4.02
N ARG A 261 -4.02 0.56 -4.19
CA ARG A 261 -4.98 0.59 -3.10
C ARG A 261 -6.16 -0.29 -3.48
N PHE A 262 -6.43 -1.28 -2.64
CA PHE A 262 -7.58 -2.16 -2.73
C PHE A 262 -8.59 -1.76 -1.67
N ASN A 263 -9.79 -1.39 -2.12
CA ASN A 263 -10.96 -1.23 -1.27
C ASN A 263 -11.89 -2.38 -1.61
N GLY A 264 -11.72 -3.52 -0.92
CA GLY A 264 -12.52 -4.72 -1.09
C GLY A 264 -13.89 -4.55 -0.44
N SER A 265 -14.17 -5.36 0.57
CA SER A 265 -15.42 -5.39 1.37
C SER A 265 -16.00 -4.04 1.80
N ALA A 266 -15.17 -3.00 1.94
CA ALA A 266 -15.61 -1.64 2.24
C ALA A 266 -16.37 -0.94 1.09
N SER A 267 -16.26 -1.43 -0.14
CA SER A 267 -16.96 -0.90 -1.32
C SER A 267 -17.25 -2.02 -2.32
N LYS A 268 -18.53 -2.31 -2.58
CA LYS A 268 -18.92 -3.20 -3.70
C LYS A 268 -19.36 -2.37 -4.91
N PRO A 269 -18.89 -2.69 -6.14
CA PRO A 269 -17.93 -3.74 -6.46
C PRO A 269 -16.53 -3.43 -5.92
N ASP A 270 -15.77 -4.47 -5.60
CA ASP A 270 -14.41 -4.33 -5.08
C ASP A 270 -13.58 -3.49 -6.04
N ARG A 271 -12.82 -2.54 -5.47
CA ARG A 271 -12.14 -1.54 -6.28
C ARG A 271 -10.64 -1.59 -6.05
N PHE A 272 -9.94 -1.99 -7.10
CA PHE A 272 -8.49 -1.95 -7.16
C PHE A 272 -8.01 -0.72 -7.94
N THR A 273 -7.16 0.09 -7.33
CA THR A 273 -6.69 1.37 -7.90
C THR A 273 -5.19 1.44 -7.96
N GLY A 274 -4.67 2.09 -9.01
CA GLY A 274 -3.23 2.31 -9.21
C GLY A 274 -2.76 3.66 -8.68
N GLY A 275 -1.52 3.74 -8.22
CA GLY A 275 -0.89 4.98 -7.80
C GLY A 275 -0.52 5.86 -8.98
N TYR A 276 -0.81 7.16 -8.86
CA TYR A 276 -0.35 8.21 -9.76
C TYR A 276 0.53 9.19 -8.99
N TYR A 277 1.77 9.37 -9.44
CA TYR A 277 2.67 10.38 -8.89
C TYR A 277 2.77 11.56 -9.86
N PRO A 278 2.35 12.78 -9.46
CA PRO A 278 2.44 13.95 -10.32
C PRO A 278 3.90 14.41 -10.42
N ASP A 279 4.55 14.06 -11.52
CA ASP A 279 5.94 14.47 -11.83
C ASP A 279 6.03 15.85 -12.51
N GLY A 280 4.89 16.53 -12.67
CA GLY A 280 4.79 17.88 -13.22
C GLY A 280 5.10 17.98 -14.72
N ASN A 281 5.30 16.85 -15.42
CA ASN A 281 5.81 16.85 -16.80
C ASN A 281 4.92 16.09 -17.79
N THR A 282 3.76 15.61 -17.36
CA THR A 282 2.82 14.87 -18.22
C THR A 282 1.39 15.38 -18.07
N ASP A 283 0.81 15.84 -19.19
CA ASP A 283 -0.62 16.24 -19.26
C ASP A 283 -1.56 15.03 -19.09
N THR A 284 -1.05 13.80 -19.23
CA THR A 284 -1.84 12.58 -19.10
C THR A 284 -1.60 11.90 -17.76
N ARG A 285 -2.63 11.87 -16.90
CA ARG A 285 -2.64 11.08 -15.67
C ARG A 285 -2.53 9.58 -16.01
N ARG A 286 -1.42 8.94 -15.65
CA ARG A 286 -1.16 7.52 -15.93
C ARG A 286 -0.65 6.80 -14.69
N PHE A 287 -0.92 5.51 -14.59
CA PHE A 287 -0.32 4.65 -13.57
C PHE A 287 1.21 4.83 -13.55
N SER A 288 1.74 5.12 -12.37
CA SER A 288 3.14 5.51 -12.20
C SER A 288 4.00 4.34 -11.71
N ILE A 289 5.16 4.16 -12.35
CA ILE A 289 6.27 3.38 -11.80
C ILE A 289 7.33 4.38 -11.35
N ILE A 290 7.69 4.34 -10.08
CA ILE A 290 8.70 5.23 -9.51
C ILE A 290 10.06 4.54 -9.62
N PRO A 291 10.95 5.00 -10.52
CA PRO A 291 12.22 4.32 -10.74
C PRO A 291 13.08 4.40 -9.48
N ILE A 292 13.73 3.30 -9.09
CA ILE A 292 14.74 3.32 -8.03
C ILE A 292 16.11 3.73 -8.57
N PHE A 293 16.43 3.31 -9.80
CA PHE A 293 17.59 3.79 -10.55
C PHE A 293 17.13 4.63 -11.74
N PRO A 294 17.50 5.92 -11.81
CA PRO A 294 17.38 6.64 -13.07
C PRO A 294 18.29 5.99 -14.11
N THR A 295 17.88 6.01 -15.37
CA THR A 295 18.58 5.43 -16.53
C THR A 295 20.02 5.94 -16.71
N VAL A 296 20.42 7.00 -16.00
CA VAL A 296 21.78 7.53 -15.97
C VAL A 296 22.35 7.37 -14.56
N PRO A 297 23.41 6.55 -14.36
CA PRO A 297 23.94 6.21 -13.04
C PRO A 297 24.74 7.37 -12.46
N LYS A 298 24.04 8.31 -11.82
CA LYS A 298 24.66 9.32 -10.95
C LYS A 298 24.24 9.05 -9.50
N PRO A 299 25.17 9.02 -8.53
CA PRO A 299 24.84 8.82 -7.12
C PRO A 299 23.74 9.77 -6.63
N LEU A 300 23.77 11.03 -7.07
CA LEU A 300 22.73 12.01 -6.75
C LEU A 300 21.35 11.60 -7.26
N GLY A 301 21.26 11.04 -8.47
CA GLY A 301 19.99 10.59 -9.05
C GLY A 301 19.40 9.41 -8.28
N PHE A 302 20.24 8.47 -7.83
CA PHE A 302 19.83 7.39 -6.95
C PHE A 302 19.30 7.93 -5.61
N LEU A 303 20.03 8.83 -4.95
CA LEU A 303 19.60 9.41 -3.67
C LEU A 303 18.27 10.18 -3.78
N ILE A 304 18.07 10.92 -4.86
CA ILE A 304 16.79 11.62 -5.12
C ILE A 304 15.66 10.60 -5.28
N SER A 305 15.87 9.55 -6.08
CA SER A 305 14.87 8.51 -6.34
C SER A 305 14.53 7.72 -5.08
N LEU A 306 15.55 7.32 -4.32
CA LEU A 306 15.41 6.66 -3.03
C LEU A 306 14.64 7.52 -2.02
N ARG A 307 14.91 8.84 -1.98
CA ARG A 307 14.16 9.78 -1.12
C ARG A 307 12.69 9.82 -1.49
N ILE A 308 12.38 9.93 -2.78
CA ILE A 308 10.99 9.92 -3.27
C ILE A 308 10.30 8.62 -2.85
N ILE A 309 10.90 7.47 -3.14
CA ILE A 309 10.32 6.15 -2.81
C ILE A 309 10.08 6.04 -1.30
N THR A 310 11.08 6.38 -0.49
CA THR A 310 10.97 6.29 0.98
C THR A 310 9.83 7.15 1.51
N GLU A 311 9.65 8.35 0.98
CA GLU A 311 8.57 9.26 1.40
C GLU A 311 7.19 8.85 0.88
N LEU A 312 7.11 8.17 -0.27
CA LEU A 312 5.89 7.56 -0.76
C LEU A 312 5.48 6.36 0.08
N VAL A 313 6.42 5.46 0.38
CA VAL A 313 6.19 4.31 1.28
C VAL A 313 5.75 4.81 2.66
N PHE A 314 6.40 5.86 3.18
CA PHE A 314 6.02 6.46 4.46
C PHE A 314 4.61 7.06 4.44
N ASP A 315 4.23 7.77 3.37
CA ASP A 315 2.87 8.32 3.23
C ASP A 315 1.80 7.23 3.20
N ILE A 316 2.08 6.12 2.52
CA ILE A 316 1.20 4.94 2.51
C ILE A 316 1.08 4.33 3.90
N MET A 317 2.19 4.20 4.64
CA MET A 317 2.16 3.73 6.03
C MET A 317 1.35 4.66 6.94
N LEU A 318 1.50 5.97 6.80
CA LEU A 318 0.69 6.95 7.53
C LEU A 318 -0.79 6.85 7.17
N ALA A 319 -1.12 6.68 5.89
CA ALA A 319 -2.50 6.54 5.43
C ALA A 319 -3.17 5.29 6.01
N ALA A 320 -2.51 4.14 5.88
CA ALA A 320 -2.95 2.87 6.45
C ALA A 320 -3.12 2.97 7.97
N TYR A 321 -2.19 3.63 8.66
CA TYR A 321 -2.27 3.85 10.10
C TYR A 321 -3.50 4.68 10.50
N CYS A 322 -3.73 5.81 9.83
CA CYS A 322 -4.88 6.69 10.10
C CYS A 322 -6.21 5.97 9.85
N GLU A 323 -6.34 5.28 8.71
CA GLU A 323 -7.56 4.53 8.37
C GLU A 323 -7.81 3.40 9.37
N SER A 324 -6.76 2.70 9.81
CA SER A 324 -6.87 1.67 10.84
C SER A 324 -7.33 2.25 12.19
N LEU A 325 -6.79 3.39 12.63
CA LEU A 325 -7.22 4.03 13.88
C LEU A 325 -8.73 4.32 13.90
N VAL A 326 -9.27 4.83 12.78
CA VAL A 326 -10.70 5.12 12.63
C VAL A 326 -11.53 3.85 12.77
N VAL A 327 -11.16 2.78 12.06
CA VAL A 327 -11.87 1.50 12.10
C VAL A 327 -11.84 0.87 13.49
N PHE A 328 -10.69 0.93 14.18
CA PHE A 328 -10.56 0.38 15.53
C PHE A 328 -11.31 1.20 16.59
N ARG A 329 -11.37 2.53 16.45
CA ARG A 329 -12.26 3.37 17.26
C ARG A 329 -13.72 2.93 17.08
N ASP A 330 -14.18 2.80 15.85
CA ASP A 330 -15.59 2.49 15.54
C ASP A 330 -15.97 1.09 16.04
N ARG A 331 -15.08 0.12 15.87
CA ARG A 331 -15.24 -1.22 16.47
C ARG A 331 -15.31 -1.15 18.00
N SER A 332 -14.41 -0.39 18.62
CA SER A 332 -14.40 -0.22 20.08
C SER A 332 -15.71 0.40 20.59
N GLN A 333 -16.33 1.30 19.82
CA GLN A 333 -17.65 1.87 20.13
C GLN A 333 -18.77 0.83 20.04
N ALA A 334 -18.75 -0.05 19.03
CA ALA A 334 -19.76 -1.09 18.85
C ALA A 334 -19.73 -2.15 19.97
N GLU A 335 -18.54 -2.50 20.49
CA GLU A 335 -18.37 -3.47 21.57
C GLU A 335 -18.91 -2.99 22.94
N VAL A 336 -19.18 -1.69 23.12
CA VAL A 336 -19.77 -1.09 24.34
C VAL A 336 -21.13 -1.71 24.68
N SER A 337 -21.84 -2.22 23.68
CA SER A 337 -23.10 -2.97 23.87
C SER A 337 -22.95 -4.27 24.70
N ARG A 338 -21.72 -4.72 25.02
CA ARG A 338 -21.43 -6.02 25.67
C ARG A 338 -20.84 -5.94 27.09
N GLY A 339 -20.89 -4.78 27.76
CA GLY A 339 -20.74 -4.68 29.22
C GLY A 339 -19.32 -4.72 29.81
N ARG A 340 -18.26 -4.42 29.04
CA ARG A 340 -16.87 -4.29 29.56
C ARG A 340 -16.49 -2.84 29.90
N PRO A 341 -15.63 -2.59 30.92
CA PRO A 341 -15.18 -1.24 31.26
C PRO A 341 -14.36 -0.58 30.14
N ARG A 342 -14.58 0.72 29.96
CA ARG A 342 -14.14 1.56 28.84
C ARG A 342 -12.62 1.80 28.85
N LYS A 343 -11.92 1.54 27.73
CA LYS A 343 -10.80 2.40 27.33
C LYS A 343 -11.41 3.70 26.79
N SER A 344 -10.96 4.84 27.31
CA SER A 344 -11.50 6.17 26.99
C SER A 344 -11.60 6.38 25.46
N LEU A 345 -12.80 6.59 24.92
CA LEU A 345 -12.96 6.91 23.48
C LEU A 345 -12.27 8.22 23.11
N ALA A 346 -12.08 9.11 24.09
CA ALA A 346 -11.34 10.35 23.90
C ALA A 346 -9.89 10.07 23.51
N ASN A 347 -9.28 9.01 24.03
CA ASN A 347 -7.90 8.63 23.68
C ASN A 347 -7.80 8.22 22.20
N TRP A 348 -8.82 7.56 21.65
CA TRP A 348 -8.87 7.22 20.23
C TRP A 348 -9.05 8.44 19.34
N GLU A 349 -9.96 9.35 19.71
CA GLU A 349 -10.18 10.60 18.97
C GLU A 349 -8.93 11.47 18.96
N GLU A 350 -8.23 11.54 20.09
CA GLU A 350 -6.98 12.28 20.21
C GLU A 350 -5.85 11.64 19.41
N ALA A 351 -5.71 10.31 19.43
CA ALA A 351 -4.76 9.58 18.60
C ALA A 351 -5.01 9.79 17.10
N ILE A 352 -6.28 9.75 16.65
CA ILE A 352 -6.67 10.04 15.26
C ILE A 352 -6.28 11.47 14.89
N LYS A 353 -6.62 12.45 15.73
CA LYS A 353 -6.29 13.86 15.50
C LYS A 353 -4.78 14.07 15.37
N HIS A 354 -3.98 13.46 16.24
CA HIS A 354 -2.52 13.53 16.16
C HIS A 354 -1.97 12.88 14.90
N ALA A 355 -2.47 11.69 14.53
CA ALA A 355 -2.04 10.99 13.33
C ALA A 355 -2.36 11.76 12.04
N GLU A 356 -3.58 12.32 11.94
CA GLU A 356 -4.01 13.14 10.80
C GLU A 356 -3.22 14.46 10.73
N SER A 357 -3.02 15.13 11.87
CA SER A 357 -2.19 16.34 11.96
C SER A 357 -0.76 16.06 11.47
N ALA A 358 -0.15 14.98 11.96
CA ALA A 358 1.19 14.57 11.54
C ALA A 358 1.25 14.34 10.02
N ARG A 359 0.30 13.59 9.46
CA ARG A 359 0.24 13.33 8.01
C ARG A 359 0.12 14.60 7.18
N VAL A 360 -0.73 15.54 7.59
CA VAL A 360 -0.87 16.84 6.91
C VAL A 360 0.44 17.63 6.97
N LYS A 361 1.07 17.70 8.14
CA LYS A 361 2.35 18.41 8.32
C LYS A 361 3.49 17.77 7.51
N PHE A 362 3.61 16.44 7.48
CA PHE A 362 4.62 15.76 6.65
C PHE A 362 4.49 16.07 5.15
N ARG A 363 3.26 16.18 4.64
CA ARG A 363 3.01 16.60 3.25
C ARG A 363 3.27 18.10 3.03
N ALA A 364 2.93 18.93 4.01
CA ALA A 364 3.21 20.37 3.98
C ALA A 364 4.72 20.64 3.95
N ALA A 365 5.51 19.87 4.69
CA ALA A 365 6.98 19.93 4.66
C ALA A 365 7.54 19.67 3.24
N GLU A 366 6.95 18.75 2.46
CA GLU A 366 7.37 18.56 1.06
C GLU A 366 7.04 19.77 0.20
N THR A 367 5.90 20.42 0.44
CA THR A 367 5.51 21.64 -0.26
C THR A 367 6.53 22.75 0.00
N LYS A 368 6.91 22.97 1.28
CA LYS A 368 7.99 23.90 1.66
C LYS A 368 9.33 23.56 1.03
N ARG A 369 9.65 22.26 0.92
CA ARG A 369 10.87 21.84 0.26
C ARG A 369 10.88 22.21 -1.23
N LYS A 370 9.76 22.03 -1.93
CA LYS A 370 9.58 22.44 -3.35
C LYS A 370 9.65 23.95 -3.54
N GLU A 371 9.21 24.72 -2.54
CA GLU A 371 9.34 26.18 -2.49
C GLU A 371 10.76 26.67 -2.20
N SER A 372 11.75 25.76 -2.10
CA SER A 372 13.13 26.07 -1.73
C SER A 372 13.29 26.68 -0.33
N LEU A 373 12.42 26.27 0.61
CA LEU A 373 12.47 26.65 2.03
C LEU A 373 12.86 25.43 2.89
N PRO A 374 14.13 25.00 2.88
CA PRO A 374 14.57 23.78 3.56
C PRO A 374 14.41 23.83 5.08
N ASP A 375 14.74 24.97 5.70
CA ASP A 375 14.71 25.08 7.17
C ASP A 375 13.27 25.03 7.70
N GLU A 376 12.33 25.67 7.00
CA GLU A 376 10.90 25.56 7.31
C GLU A 376 10.37 24.13 7.08
N ALA A 377 10.79 23.49 6.00
CA ALA A 377 10.41 22.11 5.71
C ALA A 377 10.89 21.15 6.81
N ASP A 378 12.12 21.31 7.28
CA ASP A 378 12.69 20.48 8.34
C ASP A 378 12.00 20.75 9.69
N ALA A 379 11.72 22.02 10.04
CA ALA A 379 10.97 22.37 11.24
C ALA A 379 9.55 21.76 11.26
N ILE A 380 8.81 21.86 10.15
CA ILE A 380 7.46 21.26 10.03
C ILE A 380 7.54 19.73 10.12
N CYS A 381 8.59 19.12 9.56
CA CYS A 381 8.80 17.67 9.63
C CYS A 381 9.05 17.21 11.08
N ASP A 382 9.82 17.96 11.86
CA ASP A 382 10.06 17.67 13.27
C ASP A 382 8.77 17.82 14.11
N GLU A 383 7.97 18.86 13.85
CA GLU A 383 6.65 19.00 14.47
C GLU A 383 5.72 17.83 14.12
N ALA A 384 5.68 17.42 12.85
CA ALA A 384 4.89 16.28 12.39
C ALA A 384 5.32 14.98 13.09
N TYR A 385 6.62 14.79 13.28
CA TYR A 385 7.17 13.64 13.97
C TYR A 385 6.81 13.63 15.46
N ASN A 386 6.81 14.79 16.12
CA ASN A 386 6.37 14.94 17.50
C ASN A 386 4.86 14.70 17.65
N ASP A 387 4.04 15.19 16.73
CA ASP A 387 2.61 14.90 16.68
C ASP A 387 2.38 13.39 16.57
N LEU A 388 3.09 12.73 15.64
CA LEU A 388 3.01 11.30 15.48
C LEU A 388 3.40 10.59 16.78
N LYS A 389 4.51 10.94 17.43
CA LYS A 389 4.90 10.32 18.71
C LYS A 389 3.90 10.54 19.85
N SER A 390 3.23 11.69 19.87
CA SER A 390 2.28 12.04 20.93
C SER A 390 1.04 11.14 20.97
N ARG A 391 0.81 10.33 19.93
CA ARG A 391 -0.29 9.35 19.85
C ARG A 391 -0.32 8.31 20.98
N TYR A 392 0.77 8.13 21.72
CA TYR A 392 0.90 7.11 22.77
C TYR A 392 0.74 7.62 24.20
N ASN A 393 0.55 8.93 24.41
CA ASN A 393 0.56 9.51 25.75
C ASN A 393 -0.77 9.35 26.52
N PHE A 394 -1.54 8.28 26.26
CA PHE A 394 -2.94 8.16 26.67
C PHE A 394 -3.31 6.87 27.40
#